data_AF-A0A1G2CGA7-F1
#
_entry.id   AF-A0A1G2CGA7-F1
#
_cell.length_a   1.000
_cell.length_b   1.000
_cell.length_c   1.000
_cell.angle_alpha   90.00
_cell.angle_beta   90.00
_cell.angle_gamma   90.00
#
_symmetry.space_group_name_H-M   'P 1'
#
loop_
_entity.id
_entity.type
_entity.pdbx_description
1 polymer ?
#
loop_
_entity_poly.entity_id
_entity_poly.type
_entity_poly.pdbx_seq_one_letter_code
_entity_poly.pdbx_strand_id
1 'polypeptide(L)'
;MKHWEKAINHKWQAETHHAFLLYLLVDDLILNGKNGGDLFETVPEYLMTASVVRDAKFIATFNRGTGIQFKDEAMEKEFLKFLATLHLETDQAHNNVAVVMFHRHRQNAVYALALFGEMLRISRTDEREMARAALEEIFPKGADRKPNQPFFGVIIEYLETMCPGDAATGPEADRNTLVTFLAWAKDPKIAKARNLFVLTAESLASIAPQLVAETSGIVPIKINFPDEADLEKAVTAARKTCSAVHRDDITTEELAHAARGISRKTIVNLVKELSHRGILITLDSVFSIKKRFLEERSGGHIELITHPRGIEAIGGLGIYKEYIFGVVQAMREGDVIAASQGIMLIGAPGTGKTVFAEAIAREAGIPFVRLKNIREMWVGSSERNQELVFELLDALAPVVPFIDEIDQEYQSRSAMFDNTGVNNRLQGRIFQFMSDTDRRGKILWIAASNRPDLLDPALIREGRFDTRLAFFPPTPEERAQILVAILKNMVRLAPKDKPFRYEISDGFAEKFGWRAHRHLKPSVGLERCDSELHPQGGKEADDELPLTGGQIETIVQKAYKLAGGYKYVVRDEHLLRALEDFVPGQDFLQHGRMTDLALLYCNEESLIPEGKWRKRLKTLRAQEAPGTTFRT
;
A
#
# COMPACT_ATOMS: atom_id res chain seq x y z
N MET A 1 11.61 19.18 -15.99
CA MET A 1 11.11 19.70 -14.71
C MET A 1 10.02 18.78 -14.23
N LYS A 2 10.15 18.30 -12.99
CA LYS A 2 9.22 17.33 -12.38
C LYS A 2 7.86 18.02 -12.11
N HIS A 3 6.77 17.25 -12.01
CA HIS A 3 5.43 17.83 -11.85
C HIS A 3 5.30 18.71 -10.60
N TRP A 4 5.79 18.22 -9.46
CA TRP A 4 5.77 18.96 -8.19
C TRP A 4 6.65 20.22 -8.22
N GLU A 5 7.80 20.19 -8.90
CA GLU A 5 8.69 21.34 -9.07
C GLU A 5 8.03 22.45 -9.90
N LYS A 6 7.34 22.06 -10.99
CA LYS A 6 6.55 23.01 -11.79
C LYS A 6 5.46 23.69 -10.96
N ALA A 7 4.82 22.96 -10.06
CA ALA A 7 3.79 23.50 -9.18
C ALA A 7 4.34 24.58 -8.23
N ILE A 8 5.50 24.35 -7.62
CA ILE A 8 6.20 25.35 -6.80
C ILE A 8 6.52 26.58 -7.64
N ASN A 9 7.21 26.38 -8.78
CA ASN A 9 7.67 27.48 -9.62
C ASN A 9 6.49 28.32 -10.14
N HIS A 10 5.42 27.69 -10.62
CA HIS A 10 4.25 28.40 -11.12
C HIS A 10 3.59 29.25 -10.04
N LYS A 11 3.34 28.69 -8.85
CA LYS A 11 2.68 29.40 -7.75
C LYS A 11 3.53 30.53 -7.18
N TRP A 12 4.85 30.34 -7.11
CA TRP A 12 5.79 31.36 -6.65
C TRP A 12 5.97 32.48 -7.68
N GLN A 13 6.13 32.16 -8.96
CA GLN A 13 6.24 33.16 -10.03
C GLN A 13 4.98 34.02 -10.17
N ALA A 14 3.81 33.41 -9.94
CA ALA A 14 2.53 34.12 -9.91
C ALA A 14 2.31 34.94 -8.62
N GLU A 15 3.27 34.95 -7.69
CA GLU A 15 3.21 35.67 -6.40
C GLU A 15 1.99 35.30 -5.54
N THR A 16 1.44 34.11 -5.78
CA THR A 16 0.26 33.62 -5.04
C THR A 16 0.63 33.00 -3.70
N HIS A 17 1.81 32.36 -3.63
CA HIS A 17 2.26 31.62 -2.46
C HIS A 17 3.80 31.64 -2.37
N HIS A 18 4.31 31.70 -1.13
CA HIS A 18 5.74 31.59 -0.82
C HIS A 18 6.07 30.49 0.21
N ALA A 19 5.05 29.72 0.62
CA ALA A 19 5.16 28.64 1.58
C ALA A 19 4.69 27.32 0.96
N PHE A 20 5.55 26.31 0.92
CA PHE A 20 5.28 25.02 0.29
C PHE A 20 5.55 23.87 1.26
N LEU A 21 4.73 22.84 1.25
CA LEU A 21 4.89 21.63 2.07
C LEU A 21 5.00 20.41 1.15
N LEU A 22 6.18 19.83 1.03
CA LEU A 22 6.39 18.60 0.28
C LEU A 22 6.10 17.39 1.15
N TYR A 23 5.41 16.39 0.60
CA TYR A 23 5.08 15.18 1.35
C TYR A 23 5.12 13.88 0.52
N LEU A 24 4.98 12.75 1.23
CA LEU A 24 5.04 11.37 0.74
C LEU A 24 6.47 10.85 0.50
N LEU A 25 7.08 11.12 -0.65
CA LEU A 25 8.43 10.62 -1.00
C LEU A 25 9.53 11.67 -0.85
N VAL A 26 9.57 12.32 0.31
CA VAL A 26 10.58 13.33 0.63
C VAL A 26 11.98 12.73 0.83
N ASP A 27 12.07 11.43 1.12
CA ASP A 27 13.31 10.69 1.34
C ASP A 27 13.86 9.99 0.08
N ASP A 28 13.17 10.13 -1.06
CA ASP A 28 13.52 9.51 -2.33
C ASP A 28 14.65 10.26 -3.06
N LEU A 29 15.26 9.58 -4.04
CA LEU A 29 16.27 10.17 -4.91
C LEU A 29 15.64 10.88 -6.11
N ILE A 30 16.31 11.94 -6.54
CA ILE A 30 16.05 12.68 -7.76
C ILE A 30 17.26 12.53 -8.67
N LEU A 31 17.02 12.02 -9.88
CA LEU A 31 18.02 12.04 -10.93
C LEU A 31 18.07 13.43 -11.57
N ASN A 32 19.22 14.09 -11.50
CA ASN A 32 19.47 15.41 -12.09
C ASN A 32 20.56 15.32 -13.16
N GLY A 33 20.17 15.59 -14.42
CA GLY A 33 21.05 15.53 -15.59
C GLY A 33 21.62 16.88 -16.06
N LYS A 34 21.41 17.98 -15.31
CA LYS A 34 21.72 19.35 -15.80
C LYS A 34 23.22 19.67 -15.97
N ASN A 35 24.15 18.80 -15.54
CA ASN A 35 25.61 19.08 -15.53
C ASN A 35 26.46 18.04 -16.28
N GLY A 36 25.93 17.36 -17.29
CA GLY A 36 26.70 16.41 -18.12
C GLY A 36 27.00 15.05 -17.44
N GLY A 37 26.39 14.79 -16.29
CA GLY A 37 26.42 13.50 -15.59
C GLY A 37 25.08 13.20 -14.91
N ASP A 38 24.79 11.91 -14.74
CA ASP A 38 23.60 11.39 -14.06
C ASP A 38 23.84 11.40 -12.53
N LEU A 39 23.56 12.53 -11.86
CA LEU A 39 23.73 12.66 -10.40
C LEU A 39 22.43 12.34 -9.67
N PHE A 40 22.51 11.51 -8.62
CA PHE A 40 21.41 11.29 -7.68
C PHE A 40 21.54 12.26 -6.51
N GLU A 41 20.48 13.03 -6.28
CA GLU A 41 20.35 13.97 -5.17
C GLU A 41 19.14 13.59 -4.32
N THR A 42 19.19 13.83 -3.02
CA THR A 42 17.99 13.83 -2.15
C THR A 42 17.07 15.02 -2.49
N VAL A 43 15.83 15.01 -2.01
CA VAL A 43 14.91 16.14 -2.23
C VAL A 43 15.46 17.47 -1.69
N PRO A 44 16.00 17.57 -0.46
CA PRO A 44 16.61 18.80 0.03
C PRO A 44 17.80 19.26 -0.83
N GLU A 45 18.70 18.35 -1.22
CA GLU A 45 19.84 18.68 -2.10
C GLU A 45 19.37 19.24 -3.44
N TYR A 46 18.42 18.57 -4.10
CA TYR A 46 17.85 19.03 -5.37
C TYR A 46 17.21 20.42 -5.26
N LEU A 47 16.52 20.70 -4.15
CA LEU A 47 15.96 22.03 -3.91
C LEU A 47 17.06 23.10 -3.92
N MET A 48 18.21 22.83 -3.30
CA MET A 48 19.35 23.77 -3.24
C MET A 48 20.10 23.94 -4.57
N THR A 49 20.06 22.94 -5.47
CA THR A 49 20.90 22.92 -6.68
C THR A 49 20.14 23.17 -7.98
N ALA A 50 18.83 22.87 -8.03
CA ALA A 50 18.10 22.80 -9.30
C ALA A 50 16.68 23.39 -9.28
N SER A 51 16.16 23.80 -8.12
CA SER A 51 14.80 24.38 -7.98
C SER A 51 14.80 25.92 -7.93
N VAL A 52 13.63 26.53 -7.74
CA VAL A 52 13.49 27.99 -7.52
C VAL A 52 14.25 28.47 -6.27
N VAL A 53 14.46 27.60 -5.28
CA VAL A 53 15.26 27.91 -4.07
C VAL A 53 16.71 28.15 -4.43
N ARG A 54 17.24 27.50 -5.47
CA ARG A 54 18.63 27.67 -5.96
C ARG A 54 18.95 29.12 -6.33
N ASP A 55 17.96 29.88 -6.77
CA ASP A 55 18.13 31.27 -7.19
C ASP A 55 18.26 32.24 -6.00
N ALA A 56 18.07 31.74 -4.76
CA ALA A 56 18.28 32.53 -3.56
C ALA A 56 19.75 32.85 -3.35
N LYS A 57 20.04 34.03 -2.77
CA LYS A 57 21.42 34.41 -2.41
C LYS A 57 21.94 33.53 -1.27
N PHE A 58 21.08 33.27 -0.29
CA PHE A 58 21.35 32.35 0.82
C PHE A 58 20.27 31.28 0.86
N ILE A 59 20.72 30.04 1.05
CA ILE A 59 19.87 28.86 1.18
C ILE A 59 20.26 28.16 2.46
N ALA A 60 19.32 28.07 3.40
CA ALA A 60 19.51 27.40 4.67
C ALA A 60 18.55 26.23 4.81
N THR A 61 19.05 25.11 5.31
CA THR A 61 18.22 23.98 5.75
C THR A 61 18.22 23.92 7.27
N PHE A 62 17.15 23.37 7.85
CA PHE A 62 17.11 23.03 9.26
C PHE A 62 16.53 21.65 9.46
N ASN A 63 17.28 20.83 10.17
CA ASN A 63 16.91 19.51 10.61
C ASN A 63 17.21 19.41 12.11
N ARG A 64 16.29 18.88 12.91
CA ARG A 64 16.46 18.80 14.37
C ARG A 64 17.72 18.03 14.80
N GLY A 65 18.19 17.08 13.99
CA GLY A 65 19.39 16.29 14.23
C GLY A 65 20.70 16.99 13.85
N THR A 66 20.72 17.82 12.79
CA THR A 66 21.95 18.45 12.29
C THR A 66 22.02 19.96 12.53
N GLY A 67 20.90 20.60 12.89
CA GLY A 67 20.75 22.04 13.06
C GLY A 67 20.64 22.80 11.73
N ILE A 68 20.99 24.08 11.76
CA ILE A 68 21.07 24.92 10.57
C ILE A 68 22.25 24.47 9.72
N GLN A 69 22.03 24.21 8.43
CA GLN A 69 23.08 23.97 7.44
C GLN A 69 22.88 24.90 6.24
N PHE A 70 23.96 25.24 5.55
CA PHE A 70 23.94 25.98 4.29
C PHE A 70 24.34 25.05 3.14
N LYS A 71 24.04 25.47 1.91
CA LYS A 71 24.40 24.72 0.71
C LYS A 71 25.87 24.30 0.66
N ASP A 72 26.77 25.20 1.07
CA ASP A 72 28.21 24.96 1.14
C ASP A 72 28.87 25.88 2.19
N GLU A 73 30.12 25.59 2.54
CA GLU A 73 30.88 26.38 3.53
C GLU A 73 31.12 27.82 3.09
N ALA A 74 31.18 28.09 1.79
CA ALA A 74 31.42 29.43 1.27
C ALA A 74 30.20 30.32 1.52
N MET A 75 29.00 29.77 1.29
CA MET A 75 27.73 30.42 1.60
C MET A 75 27.55 30.65 3.10
N GLU A 76 27.92 29.68 3.96
CA GLU A 76 27.87 29.88 5.41
C GLU A 76 28.78 31.04 5.85
N LYS A 77 30.02 31.09 5.36
CA LYS A 77 30.96 32.19 5.66
C LYS A 77 30.43 33.55 5.19
N GLU A 78 29.85 33.60 3.99
CA GLU A 78 29.25 34.83 3.47
C GLU A 78 28.02 35.25 4.29
N PHE A 79 27.18 34.29 4.70
CA PHE A 79 26.03 34.53 5.56
C PHE A 79 26.44 35.08 6.93
N LEU A 80 27.50 34.53 7.55
CA LEU A 80 27.96 35.01 8.85
C LEU A 80 28.50 36.44 8.80
N LYS A 81 29.16 36.83 7.70
CA LYS A 81 29.56 38.23 7.48
C LYS A 81 28.33 39.13 7.37
N PHE A 82 27.36 38.73 6.54
CA PHE A 82 26.09 39.45 6.42
C PHE A 82 25.38 39.61 7.77
N LEU A 83 25.31 38.53 8.56
CA LEU A 83 24.70 38.52 9.88
C LEU A 83 25.41 39.48 10.84
N ALA A 84 26.76 39.50 10.82
CA ALA A 84 27.55 40.40 11.65
C ALA A 84 27.34 41.88 11.30
N THR A 85 27.16 42.20 10.01
CA THR A 85 26.91 43.56 9.55
C THR A 85 25.47 44.01 9.80
N LEU A 86 24.53 43.07 9.78
CA LEU A 86 23.13 43.33 10.13
C LEU A 86 22.98 43.63 11.64
N HIS A 87 23.74 42.93 12.49
CA HIS A 87 23.69 43.05 13.95
C HIS A 87 25.04 43.49 14.51
N LEU A 88 25.25 44.80 14.69
CA LEU A 88 26.54 45.39 15.06
C LEU A 88 26.97 45.19 16.54
N GLU A 89 26.15 44.50 17.34
CA GLU A 89 26.42 44.29 18.77
C GLU A 89 27.63 43.37 19.00
N THR A 90 28.50 43.74 19.95
CA THR A 90 29.69 42.99 20.32
C THR A 90 29.70 42.58 21.79
N ASP A 91 30.26 41.41 22.09
CA ASP A 91 30.45 40.92 23.46
C ASP A 91 31.69 41.55 24.12
N GLN A 92 31.96 41.19 25.38
CA GLN A 92 33.12 41.69 26.13
C GLN A 92 34.47 41.33 25.49
N ALA A 93 34.51 40.30 24.64
CA ALA A 93 35.69 39.87 23.90
C ALA A 93 35.76 40.48 22.49
N HIS A 94 34.92 41.48 22.19
CA HIS A 94 34.80 42.14 20.89
C HIS A 94 34.37 41.20 19.75
N ASN A 95 33.77 40.04 20.06
CA ASN A 95 33.16 39.17 19.06
C ASN A 95 31.74 39.65 18.75
N ASN A 96 31.32 39.50 17.49
CA ASN A 96 29.96 39.81 17.10
C ASN A 96 28.96 38.86 17.81
N VAL A 97 28.00 39.43 18.55
CA VAL A 97 27.05 38.65 19.37
C VAL A 97 26.20 37.72 18.52
N ALA A 98 25.73 38.18 17.36
CA ALA A 98 24.87 37.37 16.48
C ALA A 98 25.62 36.15 15.93
N VAL A 99 26.88 36.30 15.55
CA VAL A 99 27.74 35.20 15.10
C VAL A 99 28.02 34.20 16.23
N VAL A 100 28.33 34.68 17.44
CA VAL A 100 28.52 33.82 18.62
C VAL A 100 27.25 33.04 18.93
N MET A 101 26.09 33.70 18.89
CA MET A 101 24.79 33.06 19.12
C MET A 101 24.45 32.04 18.05
N PHE A 102 24.80 32.30 16.79
CA PHE A 102 24.64 31.35 15.69
C PHE A 102 25.39 30.05 15.99
N HIS A 103 26.70 30.14 16.27
CA HIS A 103 27.49 28.94 16.55
C HIS A 103 26.99 28.18 17.79
N ARG A 104 26.56 28.90 18.83
CA ARG A 104 26.07 28.30 20.08
C ARG A 104 24.71 27.62 19.92
N HIS A 105 23.80 28.19 19.13
CA HIS A 105 22.39 27.80 19.10
C HIS A 105 21.91 27.30 17.74
N ARG A 106 22.79 27.05 16.75
CA ARG A 106 22.37 26.54 15.42
C ARG A 106 21.58 25.24 15.45
N GLN A 107 21.65 24.44 16.52
CA GLN A 107 20.85 23.21 16.69
C GLN A 107 19.51 23.46 17.41
N ASN A 108 19.30 24.64 17.97
CA ASN A 108 18.07 24.99 18.67
C ASN A 108 17.00 25.45 17.68
N ALA A 109 15.86 24.76 17.64
CA ALA A 109 14.76 25.07 16.74
C ALA A 109 14.19 26.47 16.93
N VAL A 110 14.04 26.93 18.18
CA VAL A 110 13.49 28.27 18.47
C VAL A 110 14.42 29.35 17.93
N TYR A 111 15.73 29.19 18.14
CA TYR A 111 16.73 30.11 17.59
C TYR A 111 16.72 30.09 16.05
N ALA A 112 16.74 28.90 15.44
CA ALA A 112 16.74 28.76 13.99
C ALA A 112 15.51 29.40 13.33
N LEU A 113 14.32 29.16 13.90
CA LEU A 113 13.09 29.79 13.41
C LEU A 113 13.13 31.31 13.59
N ALA A 114 13.55 31.82 14.75
CA ALA A 114 13.66 33.27 14.94
C ALA A 114 14.58 33.92 13.89
N LEU A 115 15.76 33.34 13.67
CA LEU A 115 16.72 33.79 12.66
C LEU A 115 16.12 33.75 11.24
N PHE A 116 15.54 32.61 10.84
CA PHE A 116 14.93 32.47 9.51
C PHE A 116 13.77 33.42 9.30
N GLY A 117 12.94 33.66 10.31
CA GLY A 117 11.86 34.63 10.23
C GLY A 117 12.38 36.04 9.97
N GLU A 118 13.49 36.44 10.58
CA GLU A 118 14.15 37.71 10.28
C GLU A 118 14.65 37.74 8.82
N MET A 119 15.40 36.71 8.41
CA MET A 119 16.02 36.64 7.09
C MET A 119 15.00 36.61 5.95
N LEU A 120 13.92 35.84 6.10
CA LEU A 120 12.84 35.75 5.10
C LEU A 120 12.14 37.08 4.83
N ARG A 121 12.24 38.07 5.72
CA ARG A 121 11.65 39.40 5.53
C ARG A 121 12.58 40.39 4.83
N ILE A 122 13.84 40.04 4.59
CA ILE A 122 14.82 40.89 3.93
C ILE A 122 14.77 40.61 2.43
N SER A 123 14.51 41.64 1.62
CA SER A 123 14.54 41.52 0.16
C SER A 123 15.90 41.93 -0.40
N ARG A 124 16.16 41.60 -1.67
CA ARG A 124 17.38 42.07 -2.35
C ARG A 124 17.46 43.59 -2.51
N THR A 125 16.30 44.26 -2.47
CA THR A 125 16.17 45.71 -2.64
C THR A 125 15.69 46.38 -1.37
N ASP A 126 16.04 45.83 -0.21
CA ASP A 126 15.64 46.39 1.08
C ASP A 126 16.35 47.72 1.35
N GLU A 127 15.56 48.77 1.60
CA GLU A 127 16.07 50.12 1.83
C GLU A 127 16.15 50.48 3.33
N ARG A 128 15.74 49.57 4.22
CA ARG A 128 15.88 49.79 5.67
C ARG A 128 17.34 49.99 6.02
N GLU A 129 17.65 50.99 6.84
CA GLU A 129 19.01 51.43 7.15
C GLU A 129 19.94 50.29 7.59
N MET A 130 19.44 49.41 8.48
CA MET A 130 20.16 48.23 8.98
C MET A 130 20.46 47.19 7.89
N ALA A 131 19.52 46.95 6.97
CA ALA A 131 19.70 45.98 5.89
C ALA A 131 20.52 46.54 4.73
N ARG A 132 20.45 47.86 4.49
CA ARG A 132 21.12 48.52 3.36
C ARG A 132 22.64 48.36 3.42
N ALA A 133 23.24 48.59 4.59
CA ALA A 133 24.69 48.44 4.78
C ALA A 133 25.15 46.99 4.55
N ALA A 134 24.41 46.02 5.10
CA ALA A 134 24.69 44.59 4.94
C ALA A 134 24.50 44.13 3.48
N LEU A 135 23.50 44.67 2.77
CA LEU A 135 23.28 44.40 1.34
C LEU A 135 24.36 45.04 0.45
N GLU A 136 24.91 46.20 0.81
CA GLU A 136 26.03 46.83 0.08
C GLU A 136 27.34 46.02 0.22
N GLU A 137 27.51 45.29 1.32
CA GLU A 137 28.64 44.38 1.51
C GLU A 137 28.53 43.13 0.60
N ILE A 138 27.33 42.57 0.46
CA ILE A 138 27.08 41.41 -0.42
C ILE A 138 27.05 41.82 -1.90
N PHE A 139 26.37 42.92 -2.21
CA PHE A 139 26.15 43.42 -3.57
C PHE A 139 26.84 44.79 -3.71
N PRO A 140 28.11 44.80 -4.16
CA PRO A 140 28.86 46.04 -4.35
C PRO A 140 28.13 47.00 -5.29
N LYS A 141 28.42 48.31 -5.16
CA LYS A 141 27.80 49.37 -5.96
C LYS A 141 27.89 49.06 -7.47
N GLY A 142 26.74 49.00 -8.13
CA GLY A 142 26.61 48.68 -9.56
C GLY A 142 26.22 47.23 -9.88
N ALA A 143 26.14 46.34 -8.88
CA ALA A 143 25.66 44.98 -9.07
C ALA A 143 24.13 44.95 -9.31
N ASP A 144 23.69 44.25 -10.35
CA ASP A 144 22.28 43.97 -10.59
C ASP A 144 21.73 43.05 -9.49
N ARG A 145 20.87 43.62 -8.63
CA ARG A 145 20.25 42.89 -7.52
C ARG A 145 19.10 41.99 -7.97
N LYS A 146 18.72 41.94 -9.26
CA LYS A 146 17.67 41.08 -9.84
C LYS A 146 16.44 40.95 -8.93
N PRO A 147 15.53 41.94 -8.90
CA PRO A 147 14.46 42.03 -7.91
C PRO A 147 13.48 40.84 -7.92
N ASN A 148 13.43 40.08 -9.02
CA ASN A 148 12.53 38.93 -9.17
C ASN A 148 13.11 37.62 -8.63
N GLN A 149 14.30 37.63 -8.03
CA GLN A 149 14.92 36.44 -7.42
C GLN A 149 14.81 36.49 -5.89
N PRO A 150 14.71 35.33 -5.23
CA PRO A 150 14.71 35.30 -3.78
C PRO A 150 16.05 35.82 -3.24
N PHE A 151 16.01 36.46 -2.08
CA PHE A 151 17.21 36.74 -1.30
C PHE A 151 17.54 35.55 -0.39
N PHE A 152 16.52 35.02 0.30
CA PHE A 152 16.65 33.95 1.27
C PHE A 152 15.67 32.80 0.96
N GLY A 153 16.18 31.57 0.98
CA GLY A 153 15.41 30.34 0.85
C GLY A 153 15.61 29.45 2.06
N VAL A 154 14.53 28.92 2.63
CA VAL A 154 14.57 28.05 3.81
C VAL A 154 14.00 26.67 3.48
N ILE A 155 14.65 25.61 3.94
CA ILE A 155 14.12 24.23 3.86
C ILE A 155 14.05 23.67 5.28
N ILE A 156 12.86 23.25 5.73
CA ILE A 156 12.68 22.59 7.03
C ILE A 156 12.42 21.11 6.79
N GLU A 157 13.25 20.26 7.40
CA GLU A 157 13.20 18.82 7.28
C GLU A 157 12.44 18.17 8.45
N TYR A 158 11.69 17.10 8.16
CA TYR A 158 10.96 16.29 9.15
C TYR A 158 10.03 17.11 10.04
N LEU A 159 9.08 17.82 9.41
CA LEU A 159 8.18 18.76 10.09
C LEU A 159 7.40 18.13 11.25
N GLU A 160 7.05 16.85 11.16
CA GLU A 160 6.40 16.07 12.22
C GLU A 160 7.18 16.06 13.54
N THR A 161 8.49 16.33 13.52
CA THR A 161 9.32 16.44 14.73
C THR A 161 9.21 17.80 15.43
N MET A 162 8.60 18.79 14.77
CA MET A 162 8.45 20.18 15.24
C MET A 162 6.99 20.61 15.36
N CYS A 163 6.12 20.07 14.50
CA CYS A 163 4.68 20.32 14.47
C CYS A 163 3.91 19.00 14.27
N PRO A 164 3.93 18.09 15.27
CA PRO A 164 3.16 16.85 15.20
C PRO A 164 1.65 17.11 15.09
N GLY A 165 0.86 16.07 14.79
CA GLY A 165 -0.60 16.16 14.60
C GLY A 165 -1.36 16.85 15.73
N ASP A 166 -0.88 16.71 16.97
CA ASP A 166 -1.45 17.29 18.19
C ASP A 166 -0.79 18.62 18.61
N ALA A 167 0.08 19.21 17.78
CA ALA A 167 0.88 20.39 18.13
C ALA A 167 0.05 21.57 18.69
N ALA A 168 -1.21 21.74 18.27
CA ALA A 168 -2.08 22.80 18.76
C ALA A 168 -2.46 22.66 20.24
N THR A 169 -2.54 21.42 20.74
CA THR A 169 -2.85 21.08 22.14
C THR A 169 -1.66 20.52 22.90
N GLY A 170 -0.57 20.19 22.19
CA GLY A 170 0.67 19.66 22.72
C GLY A 170 1.52 20.69 23.48
N PRO A 171 2.80 20.40 23.73
CA PRO A 171 3.74 21.28 24.42
C PRO A 171 3.80 22.70 23.86
N GLU A 172 4.20 23.66 24.69
CA GLU A 172 4.31 25.06 24.30
C GLU A 172 5.28 25.27 23.11
N ALA A 173 6.38 24.52 23.08
CA ALA A 173 7.34 24.57 21.98
C ALA A 173 6.70 24.21 20.63
N ASP A 174 5.84 23.19 20.60
CA ASP A 174 5.18 22.72 19.38
C ASP A 174 4.11 23.73 18.94
N ARG A 175 3.34 24.27 19.88
CA ARG A 175 2.37 25.37 19.62
C ARG A 175 3.05 26.60 19.04
N ASN A 176 4.19 27.02 19.62
CA ASN A 176 4.93 28.18 19.16
C ASN A 176 5.50 27.96 17.76
N THR A 177 5.98 26.76 17.46
CA THR A 177 6.49 26.39 16.14
C THR A 177 5.37 26.40 15.09
N LEU A 178 4.21 25.83 15.42
CA LEU A 178 3.01 25.85 14.58
C LEU A 178 2.58 27.28 14.25
N VAL A 179 2.44 28.13 15.27
CA VAL A 179 2.09 29.55 15.09
C VAL A 179 3.12 30.28 14.23
N THR A 180 4.40 29.96 14.39
CA THR A 180 5.48 30.58 13.60
C THR A 180 5.33 30.30 12.11
N PHE A 181 5.12 29.03 11.72
CA PHE A 181 4.94 28.68 10.30
C PHE A 181 3.67 29.28 9.69
N LEU A 182 2.55 29.28 10.44
CA LEU A 182 1.31 29.91 10.00
C LEU A 182 1.47 31.43 9.83
N ALA A 183 2.23 32.07 10.72
CA ALA A 183 2.53 33.49 10.62
C ALA A 183 3.40 33.79 9.39
N TRP A 184 4.44 32.99 9.13
CA TRP A 184 5.30 33.17 7.95
C TRP A 184 4.52 33.01 6.65
N ALA A 185 3.67 31.99 6.56
CA ALA A 185 2.88 31.71 5.37
C ALA A 185 1.97 32.88 4.96
N LYS A 186 1.56 33.71 5.93
CA LYS A 186 0.67 34.86 5.72
C LYS A 186 1.38 36.21 5.79
N ASP A 187 2.69 36.23 5.99
CA ASP A 187 3.42 37.48 6.20
C ASP A 187 3.59 38.25 4.87
N PRO A 188 2.98 39.44 4.73
CA PRO A 188 3.08 40.23 3.51
C PRO A 188 4.49 40.75 3.25
N LYS A 189 5.35 40.85 4.28
CA LYS A 189 6.75 41.26 4.10
C LYS A 189 7.56 40.15 3.43
N ILE A 190 7.31 38.88 3.79
CA ILE A 190 7.99 37.74 3.16
C ILE A 190 7.56 37.63 1.70
N ALA A 191 6.25 37.73 1.43
CA ALA A 191 5.71 37.72 0.06
C ALA A 191 6.32 38.85 -0.80
N LYS A 192 6.33 40.09 -0.29
CA LYS A 192 6.95 41.25 -0.99
C LYS A 192 8.46 41.10 -1.19
N ALA A 193 9.15 40.43 -0.26
CA ALA A 193 10.57 40.15 -0.40
C ALA A 193 10.88 39.07 -1.45
N ARG A 194 9.85 38.39 -1.97
CA ARG A 194 9.93 37.24 -2.89
C ARG A 194 10.77 36.08 -2.34
N ASN A 195 10.95 36.02 -1.02
CA ASN A 195 11.58 34.90 -0.36
C ASN A 195 10.60 33.75 -0.23
N LEU A 196 11.10 32.53 -0.03
CA LEU A 196 10.25 31.36 0.13
C LEU A 196 10.80 30.39 1.16
N PHE A 197 9.92 29.55 1.68
CA PHE A 197 10.30 28.42 2.51
C PHE A 197 9.56 27.15 2.09
N VAL A 198 10.27 26.03 2.21
CA VAL A 198 9.79 24.70 1.87
C VAL A 198 9.86 23.85 3.13
N LEU A 199 8.74 23.24 3.49
CA LEU A 199 8.64 22.27 4.58
C LEU A 199 8.60 20.87 3.96
N THR A 200 9.14 19.87 4.65
CA THR A 200 9.04 18.47 4.23
C THR A 200 8.46 17.62 5.36
N ALA A 201 7.55 16.70 5.01
CA ALA A 201 6.95 15.77 5.95
C ALA A 201 6.76 14.40 5.29
N GLU A 202 6.83 13.30 6.03
CA GLU A 202 6.56 11.99 5.45
C GLU A 202 5.07 11.80 5.11
N SER A 203 4.18 12.36 5.93
CA SER A 203 2.73 12.30 5.74
C SER A 203 2.05 13.58 6.23
N LEU A 204 0.97 13.97 5.57
CA LEU A 204 0.11 15.08 6.03
C LEU A 204 -0.62 14.73 7.33
N ALA A 205 -0.85 13.45 7.59
CA ALA A 205 -1.54 13.00 8.81
C ALA A 205 -0.63 12.99 10.05
N SER A 206 0.69 13.08 9.90
CA SER A 206 1.62 13.18 11.04
C SER A 206 1.85 14.60 11.54
N ILE A 207 1.32 15.61 10.85
CA ILE A 207 1.57 17.01 11.16
C ILE A 207 0.26 17.72 11.56
N ALA A 208 0.40 18.87 12.21
CA ALA A 208 -0.72 19.69 12.64
C ALA A 208 -1.68 20.01 11.45
N PRO A 209 -2.99 19.66 11.53
CA PRO A 209 -3.95 19.87 10.43
C PRO A 209 -4.07 21.32 9.96
N GLN A 210 -3.79 22.29 10.83
CA GLN A 210 -3.82 23.72 10.52
C GLN A 210 -2.79 24.11 9.45
N LEU A 211 -1.69 23.35 9.30
CA LEU A 211 -0.67 23.59 8.28
C LEU A 211 -1.11 23.10 6.89
N VAL A 212 -2.13 22.23 6.82
CA VAL A 212 -2.65 21.64 5.58
C VAL A 212 -3.94 22.30 5.14
N ALA A 213 -4.59 23.05 6.04
CA ALA A 213 -5.82 23.79 5.72
C ALA A 213 -5.59 24.78 4.56
N GLU A 214 -6.57 24.90 3.66
CA GLU A 214 -6.50 25.84 2.52
C GLU A 214 -6.28 27.29 2.97
N THR A 215 -6.77 27.65 4.15
CA THR A 215 -6.64 28.99 4.74
C THR A 215 -5.27 29.24 5.38
N SER A 216 -4.37 28.24 5.42
CA SER A 216 -3.05 28.37 6.06
C SER A 216 -2.09 29.26 5.26
N GLY A 217 -2.27 29.35 3.94
CA GLY A 217 -1.30 29.95 3.01
C GLY A 217 -0.13 29.03 2.65
N ILE A 218 -0.06 27.83 3.24
CA ILE A 218 0.92 26.80 2.93
C ILE A 218 0.32 25.87 1.87
N VAL A 219 1.07 25.63 0.79
CA VAL A 219 0.60 24.76 -0.30
C VAL A 219 1.17 23.35 -0.12
N PRO A 220 0.35 22.34 0.22
CA PRO A 220 0.79 20.96 0.20
C PRO A 220 1.01 20.49 -1.24
N ILE A 221 2.17 19.89 -1.52
CA ILE A 221 2.56 19.36 -2.82
C ILE A 221 3.08 17.94 -2.62
N LYS A 222 2.39 17.00 -3.28
CA LYS A 222 2.70 15.58 -3.20
C LYS A 222 3.91 15.22 -4.06
N ILE A 223 4.85 14.47 -3.50
CA ILE A 223 5.91 13.79 -4.28
C ILE A 223 5.43 12.37 -4.55
N ASN A 224 4.91 12.15 -5.76
CA ASN A 224 4.40 10.85 -6.20
C ASN A 224 5.50 9.80 -6.34
N PHE A 225 5.10 8.53 -6.25
CA PHE A 225 5.93 7.40 -6.65
C PHE A 225 6.42 7.57 -8.09
N PRO A 226 7.67 7.15 -8.38
CA PRO A 226 8.20 7.20 -9.73
C PRO A 226 7.33 6.34 -10.65
N ASP A 227 7.05 6.86 -11.84
CA ASP A 227 6.51 6.04 -12.91
C ASP A 227 7.59 5.09 -13.47
N GLU A 228 7.19 4.20 -14.37
CA GLU A 228 8.09 3.22 -14.97
C GLU A 228 9.26 3.88 -15.72
N ALA A 229 9.01 4.99 -16.41
CA ALA A 229 10.04 5.73 -17.15
C ALA A 229 11.05 6.42 -16.22
N ASP A 230 10.61 6.93 -15.07
CA ASP A 230 11.46 7.46 -14.01
C ASP A 230 12.35 6.35 -13.41
N LEU A 231 11.78 5.17 -13.17
CA LEU A 231 12.51 4.01 -12.65
C LEU A 231 13.55 3.51 -13.66
N GLU A 232 13.20 3.40 -14.93
CA GLU A 232 14.11 2.98 -16.00
C GLU A 232 15.33 3.90 -16.11
N LYS A 233 15.11 5.23 -16.03
CA LYS A 233 16.20 6.22 -15.99
C LYS A 233 17.07 6.06 -14.75
N ALA A 234 16.46 5.83 -13.58
CA ALA A 234 17.19 5.62 -12.33
C ALA A 234 18.03 4.33 -12.37
N VAL A 235 17.49 3.23 -12.88
CA VAL A 235 18.22 1.97 -13.05
C VAL A 235 19.37 2.14 -14.04
N THR A 236 19.12 2.81 -15.18
CA THR A 236 20.15 3.09 -16.19
C THR A 236 21.31 3.89 -15.60
N ALA A 237 21.00 4.98 -14.88
CA ALA A 237 21.99 5.81 -14.22
C ALA A 237 22.77 5.02 -13.14
N ALA A 238 22.08 4.21 -12.33
CA ALA A 238 22.72 3.37 -11.32
C ALA A 238 23.70 2.35 -11.94
N ARG A 239 23.29 1.67 -13.02
CA ARG A 239 24.14 0.72 -13.75
C ARG A 239 25.40 1.39 -14.33
N LYS A 240 25.30 2.61 -14.88
CA LYS A 240 26.47 3.37 -15.39
C LYS A 240 27.52 3.65 -14.30
N THR A 241 27.08 3.86 -13.06
CA THR A 241 27.98 4.13 -11.93
C THR A 241 28.64 2.85 -11.37
N CYS A 242 28.18 1.67 -11.78
CA CYS A 242 28.74 0.40 -11.33
C CYS A 242 29.89 -0.05 -12.24
N SER A 243 31.04 -0.41 -11.67
CA SER A 243 32.30 -0.66 -12.40
C SER A 243 32.38 -2.02 -13.11
N ALA A 244 31.44 -2.92 -12.88
CA ALA A 244 31.42 -4.24 -13.49
C ALA A 244 30.42 -4.28 -14.65
N VAL A 245 30.89 -4.70 -15.83
CA VAL A 245 30.05 -5.07 -16.98
C VAL A 245 29.07 -6.15 -16.52
N HIS A 246 27.87 -5.74 -16.13
CA HIS A 246 26.82 -6.63 -15.68
C HIS A 246 26.22 -7.30 -16.92
N ARG A 247 26.49 -8.60 -17.10
CA ARG A 247 25.62 -9.47 -17.88
C ARG A 247 24.45 -9.83 -16.99
N ASP A 248 23.54 -8.89 -16.82
CA ASP A 248 22.26 -9.19 -16.21
C ASP A 248 21.45 -10.01 -17.23
N ASP A 249 20.84 -11.10 -16.79
CA ASP A 249 19.84 -11.82 -17.60
C ASP A 249 18.53 -11.02 -17.72
N ILE A 250 18.41 -9.89 -16.99
CA ILE A 250 17.23 -9.01 -16.93
C ILE A 250 17.52 -7.63 -17.56
N THR A 251 16.63 -7.19 -18.45
CA THR A 251 16.77 -5.88 -19.09
C THR A 251 16.50 -4.73 -18.11
N THR A 252 16.86 -3.50 -18.49
CA THR A 252 16.56 -2.31 -17.66
C THR A 252 15.04 -2.11 -17.55
N GLU A 253 14.34 -2.34 -18.65
CA GLU A 253 12.89 -2.22 -18.76
C GLU A 253 12.19 -3.25 -17.88
N GLU A 254 12.61 -4.52 -17.93
CA GLU A 254 12.05 -5.58 -17.07
C GLU A 254 12.28 -5.29 -15.58
N LEU A 255 13.47 -4.80 -15.24
CA LEU A 255 13.82 -4.41 -13.87
C LEU A 255 12.97 -3.21 -13.39
N ALA A 256 12.77 -2.20 -14.23
CA ALA A 256 11.93 -1.04 -13.94
C ALA A 256 10.46 -1.42 -13.79
N HIS A 257 9.94 -2.26 -14.70
CA HIS A 257 8.58 -2.78 -14.65
C HIS A 257 8.32 -3.57 -13.36
N ALA A 258 9.25 -4.45 -12.96
CA ALA A 258 9.15 -5.19 -11.70
C ALA A 258 9.20 -4.29 -10.45
N ALA A 259 9.97 -3.19 -10.53
CA ALA A 259 10.14 -2.21 -9.46
C ALA A 259 8.98 -1.23 -9.28
N ARG A 260 7.95 -1.22 -10.14
CA ARG A 260 6.77 -0.34 -9.96
C ARG A 260 6.21 -0.41 -8.53
N GLY A 261 5.92 0.74 -7.93
CA GLY A 261 5.42 0.83 -6.55
C GLY A 261 6.49 0.94 -5.46
N ILE A 262 7.78 1.08 -5.82
CA ILE A 262 8.86 1.42 -4.87
C ILE A 262 9.54 2.74 -5.24
N SER A 263 10.34 3.29 -4.32
CA SER A 263 11.07 4.54 -4.53
C SER A 263 12.32 4.35 -5.42
N ARG A 264 12.79 5.42 -6.06
CA ARG A 264 14.04 5.41 -6.85
C ARG A 264 15.23 5.05 -5.95
N LYS A 265 15.24 5.55 -4.71
CA LYS A 265 16.24 5.23 -3.70
C LYS A 265 16.36 3.73 -3.45
N THR A 266 15.23 3.04 -3.27
CA THR A 266 15.21 1.61 -2.99
C THR A 266 15.81 0.80 -4.15
N ILE A 267 15.39 1.07 -5.39
CA ILE A 267 15.92 0.33 -6.55
C ILE A 267 17.39 0.67 -6.84
N VAL A 268 17.79 1.94 -6.71
CA VAL A 268 19.19 2.37 -6.90
C VAL A 268 20.09 1.72 -5.86
N ASN A 269 19.65 1.64 -4.60
CA ASN A 269 20.40 0.97 -3.55
C ASN A 269 20.52 -0.54 -3.80
N LEU A 270 19.44 -1.20 -4.25
CA LEU A 270 19.49 -2.62 -4.64
C LEU A 270 20.55 -2.85 -5.73
N VAL A 271 20.49 -2.06 -6.82
CA VAL A 271 21.43 -2.18 -7.94
C VAL A 271 22.87 -1.99 -7.46
N LYS A 272 23.12 -0.94 -6.66
CA LYS A 272 24.47 -0.66 -6.13
C LYS A 272 24.98 -1.75 -5.19
N GLU A 273 24.13 -2.24 -4.27
CA GLU A 273 24.50 -3.26 -3.29
C GLU A 273 24.85 -4.59 -3.98
N LEU A 274 23.99 -5.06 -4.89
CA LEU A 274 24.20 -6.32 -5.61
C LEU A 274 25.41 -6.22 -6.54
N SER A 275 25.57 -5.08 -7.23
CA SER A 275 26.74 -4.82 -8.08
C SER A 275 28.04 -4.84 -7.29
N HIS A 276 28.05 -4.23 -6.10
CA HIS A 276 29.24 -4.21 -5.24
C HIS A 276 29.61 -5.61 -4.74
N ARG A 277 28.61 -6.47 -4.50
CA ARG A 277 28.78 -7.86 -4.07
C ARG A 277 29.08 -8.82 -5.23
N GLY A 278 28.96 -8.39 -6.49
CA GLY A 278 29.08 -9.26 -7.66
C GLY A 278 27.95 -10.29 -7.76
N ILE A 279 26.77 -9.99 -7.23
CA ILE A 279 25.59 -10.87 -7.27
C ILE A 279 24.70 -10.41 -8.42
N LEU A 280 24.22 -11.36 -9.24
CA LEU A 280 23.30 -11.07 -10.34
C LEU A 280 21.96 -10.54 -9.83
N ILE A 281 21.44 -9.52 -10.49
CA ILE A 281 20.12 -8.97 -10.20
C ILE A 281 19.07 -9.87 -10.85
N THR A 282 18.16 -10.40 -10.05
CA THR A 282 17.07 -11.28 -10.50
C THR A 282 15.70 -10.68 -10.18
N LEU A 283 14.64 -11.11 -10.87
CA LEU A 283 13.27 -10.75 -10.52
C LEU A 283 12.94 -11.08 -9.05
N ASP A 284 13.45 -12.19 -8.53
CA ASP A 284 13.27 -12.58 -7.12
C ASP A 284 13.91 -11.57 -6.15
N SER A 285 15.08 -11.01 -6.49
CA SER A 285 15.75 -10.00 -5.68
C SER A 285 14.94 -8.69 -5.62
N VAL A 286 14.37 -8.27 -6.75
CA VAL A 286 13.51 -7.07 -6.87
C VAL A 286 12.21 -7.30 -6.12
N PHE A 287 11.61 -8.47 -6.30
CA PHE A 287 10.40 -8.84 -5.59
C PHE A 287 10.62 -8.84 -4.08
N SER A 288 11.74 -9.41 -3.61
CA SER A 288 12.07 -9.47 -2.18
C SER A 288 12.24 -8.08 -1.56
N ILE A 289 12.93 -7.16 -2.24
CA ILE A 289 13.06 -5.78 -1.74
C ILE A 289 11.73 -5.03 -1.80
N LYS A 290 10.93 -5.25 -2.85
CA LYS A 290 9.60 -4.66 -3.00
C LYS A 290 8.67 -5.10 -1.88
N LYS A 291 8.62 -6.40 -1.59
CA LYS A 291 7.86 -6.95 -0.48
C LYS A 291 8.24 -6.27 0.85
N ARG A 292 9.54 -6.22 1.18
CA ARG A 292 10.03 -5.56 2.39
C ARG A 292 9.65 -4.08 2.45
N PHE A 293 9.86 -3.35 1.35
CA PHE A 293 9.54 -1.93 1.25
C PHE A 293 8.05 -1.65 1.52
N LEU A 294 7.16 -2.46 0.93
CA LEU A 294 5.70 -2.31 1.13
C LEU A 294 5.28 -2.65 2.56
N GLU A 295 5.81 -3.73 3.13
CA GLU A 295 5.50 -4.16 4.50
C GLU A 295 5.98 -3.13 5.53
N GLU A 296 7.23 -2.67 5.43
CA GLU A 296 7.79 -1.65 6.34
C GLU A 296 7.05 -0.32 6.21
N ARG A 297 6.82 0.15 4.98
CA ARG A 297 6.20 1.45 4.74
C ARG A 297 4.71 1.46 5.08
N SER A 298 4.00 0.35 4.90
CA SER A 298 2.61 0.23 5.34
C SER A 298 2.45 0.00 6.85
N GLY A 299 3.53 -0.14 7.63
CA GLY A 299 3.45 -0.51 9.04
C GLY A 299 2.93 -1.94 9.26
N GLY A 300 3.11 -2.83 8.27
CA GLY A 300 2.66 -4.22 8.31
C GLY A 300 1.22 -4.46 7.84
N HIS A 301 0.50 -3.42 7.39
CA HIS A 301 -0.89 -3.55 6.92
C HIS A 301 -1.00 -4.14 5.50
N ILE A 302 0.07 -4.11 4.70
CA ILE A 302 0.14 -4.71 3.37
C ILE A 302 1.13 -5.87 3.38
N GLU A 303 0.69 -7.04 2.93
CA GLU A 303 1.54 -8.19 2.61
C GLU A 303 1.50 -8.47 1.11
N LEU A 304 2.66 -8.41 0.44
CA LEU A 304 2.77 -8.79 -0.97
C LEU A 304 2.98 -10.31 -1.08
N ILE A 305 2.09 -10.99 -1.81
CA ILE A 305 2.16 -12.45 -2.01
C ILE A 305 3.08 -12.80 -3.18
N THR A 306 4.11 -13.60 -2.90
CA THR A 306 5.19 -13.96 -3.84
C THR A 306 4.73 -14.84 -4.99
N HIS A 307 3.94 -15.86 -4.69
CA HIS A 307 3.52 -16.85 -5.65
C HIS A 307 2.02 -17.08 -5.54
N PRO A 308 1.19 -16.15 -6.07
CA PRO A 308 -0.24 -16.41 -6.13
C PRO A 308 -0.49 -17.71 -6.93
N ARG A 309 -1.44 -18.50 -6.47
CA ARG A 309 -1.92 -19.71 -7.13
C ARG A 309 -2.72 -19.35 -8.38
N GLY A 310 -2.53 -20.09 -9.48
CA GLY A 310 -3.21 -19.80 -10.76
C GLY A 310 -4.45 -20.65 -10.95
N ILE A 311 -5.07 -20.56 -12.13
CA ILE A 311 -6.25 -21.37 -12.47
C ILE A 311 -5.94 -22.88 -12.34
N GLU A 312 -4.70 -23.29 -12.58
CA GLU A 312 -4.26 -24.68 -12.43
C GLU A 312 -4.39 -25.24 -11.00
N ALA A 313 -4.42 -24.35 -9.99
CA ALA A 313 -4.57 -24.73 -8.60
C ALA A 313 -6.04 -24.91 -8.18
N ILE A 314 -6.99 -24.56 -9.04
CA ILE A 314 -8.42 -24.69 -8.79
C ILE A 314 -8.90 -26.04 -9.35
N GLY A 315 -9.23 -26.97 -8.47
CA GLY A 315 -10.03 -28.17 -8.82
C GLY A 315 -11.52 -27.84 -8.74
N GLY A 316 -12.32 -28.28 -9.71
CA GLY A 316 -13.74 -27.89 -9.81
C GLY A 316 -13.95 -26.44 -10.24
N LEU A 317 -15.10 -25.87 -9.84
CA LEU A 317 -15.45 -24.45 -10.04
C LEU A 317 -15.38 -24.01 -11.51
N GLY A 318 -15.84 -24.85 -12.45
CA GLY A 318 -15.72 -24.61 -13.89
C GLY A 318 -16.24 -23.25 -14.35
N ILE A 319 -17.47 -22.90 -13.95
CA ILE A 319 -18.10 -21.61 -14.31
C ILE A 319 -17.35 -20.41 -13.71
N TYR A 320 -16.71 -20.56 -12.56
CA TYR A 320 -15.91 -19.51 -11.94
C TYR A 320 -14.59 -19.30 -12.69
N LYS A 321 -14.01 -20.35 -13.28
CA LYS A 321 -12.82 -20.21 -14.14
C LYS A 321 -13.12 -19.37 -15.37
N GLU A 322 -14.29 -19.57 -15.99
CA GLU A 322 -14.75 -18.73 -17.10
C GLU A 322 -14.93 -17.27 -16.66
N TYR A 323 -15.52 -17.06 -15.48
CA TYR A 323 -15.65 -15.72 -14.90
C TYR A 323 -14.29 -15.04 -14.64
N ILE A 324 -13.27 -15.77 -14.17
CA ILE A 324 -11.90 -15.23 -14.01
C ILE A 324 -11.40 -14.67 -15.35
N PHE A 325 -11.57 -15.41 -16.44
CA PHE A 325 -11.14 -14.94 -17.76
C PHE A 325 -11.87 -13.66 -18.16
N GLY A 326 -13.18 -13.56 -17.91
CA GLY A 326 -13.95 -12.35 -18.17
C GLY A 326 -13.41 -11.13 -17.41
N VAL A 327 -13.14 -11.29 -16.11
CA VAL A 327 -12.56 -10.22 -15.27
C VAL A 327 -11.18 -9.81 -15.77
N VAL A 328 -10.31 -10.79 -16.06
CA VAL A 328 -8.94 -10.53 -16.54
C VAL A 328 -8.95 -9.80 -17.88
N GLN A 329 -9.85 -10.17 -18.80
CA GLN A 329 -9.99 -9.48 -20.09
C GLN A 329 -10.45 -8.03 -19.89
N ALA A 330 -11.49 -7.80 -19.08
CA ALA A 330 -11.99 -6.46 -18.78
C ALA A 330 -10.89 -5.55 -18.19
N MET A 331 -10.05 -6.09 -17.29
CA MET A 331 -8.91 -5.35 -16.74
C MET A 331 -7.83 -5.04 -17.78
N ARG A 332 -7.48 -5.99 -18.64
CA ARG A 332 -6.45 -5.81 -19.68
C ARG A 332 -6.88 -4.81 -20.76
N GLU A 333 -8.16 -4.84 -21.13
CA GLU A 333 -8.74 -3.92 -22.12
C GLU A 333 -9.04 -2.53 -21.53
N GLY A 334 -8.98 -2.39 -20.20
CA GLY A 334 -9.38 -1.15 -19.51
C GLY A 334 -10.87 -0.86 -19.65
N ASP A 335 -11.70 -1.91 -19.84
CA ASP A 335 -13.15 -1.78 -19.91
C ASP A 335 -13.71 -1.50 -18.50
N VAL A 336 -13.81 -0.21 -18.18
CA VAL A 336 -14.35 0.26 -16.91
C VAL A 336 -15.83 -0.07 -16.72
N ILE A 337 -16.56 -0.43 -17.78
CA ILE A 337 -17.98 -0.81 -17.67
C ILE A 337 -18.08 -2.27 -17.23
N ALA A 338 -17.30 -3.15 -17.88
CA ALA A 338 -17.28 -4.58 -17.56
C ALA A 338 -16.50 -4.92 -16.29
N ALA A 339 -15.48 -4.14 -15.93
CA ALA A 339 -14.69 -4.37 -14.72
C ALA A 339 -15.52 -4.08 -13.46
N SER A 340 -15.60 -5.03 -12.52
CA SER A 340 -16.20 -4.78 -11.19
C SER A 340 -15.35 -3.81 -10.37
N GLN A 341 -15.98 -3.01 -9.50
CA GLN A 341 -15.24 -2.24 -8.51
C GLN A 341 -14.70 -3.16 -7.39
N GLY A 342 -15.51 -4.13 -6.99
CA GLY A 342 -15.10 -5.09 -5.98
C GLY A 342 -15.91 -6.37 -5.99
N ILE A 343 -15.23 -7.47 -5.68
CA ILE A 343 -15.79 -8.81 -5.65
C ILE A 343 -15.82 -9.31 -4.20
N MET A 344 -17.00 -9.57 -3.66
CA MET A 344 -17.18 -10.30 -2.40
C MET A 344 -17.36 -11.79 -2.67
N LEU A 345 -16.50 -12.61 -2.08
CA LEU A 345 -16.53 -14.07 -2.12
C LEU A 345 -17.21 -14.57 -0.84
N ILE A 346 -18.36 -15.22 -0.98
CA ILE A 346 -19.21 -15.59 0.16
C ILE A 346 -19.38 -17.11 0.19
N GLY A 347 -19.15 -17.74 1.34
CA GLY A 347 -19.43 -19.16 1.50
C GLY A 347 -18.69 -19.78 2.66
N ALA A 348 -18.92 -21.06 2.92
CA ALA A 348 -18.25 -21.78 4.00
C ALA A 348 -16.70 -21.74 3.87
N PRO A 349 -15.95 -21.90 4.96
CA PRO A 349 -14.49 -21.95 4.91
C PRO A 349 -14.00 -23.16 4.10
N GLY A 350 -12.88 -22.98 3.40
CA GLY A 350 -12.25 -24.05 2.61
C GLY A 350 -12.91 -24.36 1.25
N THR A 351 -13.80 -23.50 0.74
CA THR A 351 -14.46 -23.65 -0.57
C THR A 351 -13.68 -23.05 -1.76
N GLY A 352 -12.47 -22.52 -1.53
CA GLY A 352 -11.59 -22.04 -2.60
C GLY A 352 -11.58 -20.52 -2.84
N LYS A 353 -12.22 -19.72 -1.98
CA LYS A 353 -12.29 -18.24 -2.08
C LYS A 353 -10.91 -17.59 -2.27
N THR A 354 -9.95 -17.88 -1.39
CA THR A 354 -8.59 -17.29 -1.45
C THR A 354 -7.83 -17.73 -2.72
N VAL A 355 -7.96 -18.99 -3.14
CA VAL A 355 -7.34 -19.50 -4.37
C VAL A 355 -7.90 -18.80 -5.60
N PHE A 356 -9.21 -18.58 -5.62
CA PHE A 356 -9.89 -17.85 -6.69
C PHE A 356 -9.38 -16.41 -6.83
N ALA A 357 -9.24 -15.70 -5.70
CA ALA A 357 -8.71 -14.33 -5.70
C ALA A 357 -7.25 -14.27 -6.19
N GLU A 358 -6.40 -15.19 -5.74
CA GLU A 358 -5.03 -15.31 -6.21
C GLU A 358 -4.95 -15.62 -7.71
N ALA A 359 -5.85 -16.48 -8.20
CA ALA A 359 -5.90 -16.86 -9.61
C ALA A 359 -6.21 -15.64 -10.50
N ILE A 360 -7.15 -14.77 -10.11
CA ILE A 360 -7.42 -13.53 -10.86
C ILE A 360 -6.15 -12.70 -11.02
N ALA A 361 -5.42 -12.43 -9.93
CA ALA A 361 -4.22 -11.62 -9.98
C ALA A 361 -3.11 -12.26 -10.83
N ARG A 362 -2.94 -13.57 -10.70
CA ARG A 362 -1.95 -14.34 -11.45
C ARG A 362 -2.24 -14.36 -12.95
N GLU A 363 -3.47 -14.65 -13.35
CA GLU A 363 -3.86 -14.66 -14.75
C GLU A 363 -3.80 -13.25 -15.35
N ALA A 364 -4.12 -12.21 -14.57
CA ALA A 364 -3.94 -10.83 -14.97
C ALA A 364 -2.45 -10.40 -15.05
N GLY A 365 -1.54 -11.13 -14.39
CA GLY A 365 -0.12 -10.77 -14.32
C GLY A 365 0.16 -9.55 -13.45
N ILE A 366 -0.68 -9.33 -12.43
CA ILE A 366 -0.64 -8.15 -11.56
C ILE A 366 -0.36 -8.52 -10.10
N PRO A 367 0.15 -7.59 -9.26
CA PRO A 367 0.42 -7.86 -7.86
C PRO A 367 -0.84 -8.27 -7.08
N PHE A 368 -0.70 -9.28 -6.23
CA PHE A 368 -1.71 -9.68 -5.25
C PHE A 368 -1.24 -9.26 -3.84
N VAL A 369 -2.02 -8.39 -3.21
CA VAL A 369 -1.71 -7.80 -1.90
C VAL A 369 -2.76 -8.26 -0.91
N ARG A 370 -2.35 -8.87 0.19
CA ARG A 370 -3.25 -9.15 1.32
C ARG A 370 -3.22 -7.97 2.29
N LEU A 371 -4.39 -7.45 2.64
CA LEU A 371 -4.53 -6.44 3.67
C LEU A 371 -4.65 -7.13 5.04
N LYS A 372 -3.84 -6.70 6.00
CA LYS A 372 -3.78 -7.22 7.37
C LYS A 372 -4.21 -6.15 8.37
N ASN A 373 -4.69 -6.60 9.53
CA ASN A 373 -5.10 -5.74 10.65
C ASN A 373 -6.02 -4.61 10.17
N ILE A 374 -7.01 -4.95 9.35
CA ILE A 374 -7.86 -3.96 8.70
C ILE A 374 -8.65 -3.17 9.74
N ARG A 375 -9.01 -3.79 10.86
CA ARG A 375 -9.56 -3.10 12.01
C ARG A 375 -8.69 -1.94 12.51
N GLU A 376 -7.37 -2.09 12.55
CA GLU A 376 -6.47 -0.99 12.96
C GLU A 376 -6.50 0.15 11.93
N MET A 377 -6.65 -0.16 10.64
CA MET A 377 -6.85 0.86 9.61
C MET A 377 -8.23 1.54 9.70
N TRP A 378 -9.24 0.84 10.23
CA TRP A 378 -10.64 1.32 10.28
C TRP A 378 -11.01 2.02 11.58
N VAL A 379 -10.34 1.67 12.68
CA VAL A 379 -10.70 2.02 14.07
C VAL A 379 -9.50 2.53 14.85
N GLY A 380 -8.27 2.35 14.33
CA GLY A 380 -7.05 2.82 14.98
C GLY A 380 -6.81 4.32 14.80
N SER A 381 -5.94 4.86 15.64
CA SER A 381 -5.60 6.29 15.69
C SER A 381 -4.70 6.78 14.55
N SER A 382 -4.33 5.94 13.58
CA SER A 382 -3.35 6.29 12.54
C SER A 382 -4.02 6.54 11.18
N GLU A 383 -4.66 7.72 11.01
CA GLU A 383 -5.02 8.27 9.68
C GLU A 383 -3.83 8.25 8.71
N ARG A 384 -2.61 8.33 9.25
CA ARG A 384 -1.33 8.24 8.55
C ARG A 384 -1.12 6.88 7.88
N ASN A 385 -1.29 5.78 8.61
CA ASN A 385 -1.08 4.45 8.06
C ASN A 385 -2.09 4.15 6.95
N GLN A 386 -3.35 4.53 7.17
CA GLN A 386 -4.42 4.36 6.19
C GLN A 386 -4.12 5.10 4.88
N GLU A 387 -3.74 6.38 4.94
CA GLU A 387 -3.39 7.14 3.75
C GLU A 387 -2.20 6.52 3.02
N LEU A 388 -1.18 6.08 3.77
CA LEU A 388 -0.01 5.45 3.18
C LEU A 388 -0.34 4.13 2.47
N VAL A 389 -1.27 3.33 3.02
CA VAL A 389 -1.78 2.12 2.36
C VAL A 389 -2.43 2.46 1.02
N PHE A 390 -3.28 3.48 0.96
CA PHE A 390 -3.90 3.94 -0.28
C PHE A 390 -2.88 4.39 -1.33
N GLU A 391 -1.88 5.16 -0.90
CA GLU A 391 -0.79 5.62 -1.75
C GLU A 391 0.03 4.46 -2.33
N LEU A 392 0.27 3.42 -1.53
CA LEU A 392 0.95 2.21 -1.97
C LEU A 392 0.10 1.39 -2.95
N LEU A 393 -1.21 1.31 -2.74
CA LEU A 393 -2.11 0.62 -3.69
C LEU A 393 -2.16 1.37 -5.03
N ASP A 394 -2.29 2.70 -5.01
CA ASP A 394 -2.24 3.53 -6.22
C ASP A 394 -0.89 3.38 -6.95
N ALA A 395 0.22 3.30 -6.22
CA ALA A 395 1.55 3.11 -6.79
C ALA A 395 1.79 1.70 -7.36
N LEU A 396 1.06 0.69 -6.86
CA LEU A 396 1.13 -0.70 -7.35
C LEU A 396 0.18 -0.96 -8.52
N ALA A 397 -0.75 -0.05 -8.82
CA ALA A 397 -1.76 -0.23 -9.83
C ALA A 397 -1.15 -0.61 -11.22
N PRO A 398 -1.75 -1.57 -11.95
CA PRO A 398 -2.91 -2.37 -11.56
C PRO A 398 -2.60 -3.41 -10.46
N VAL A 399 -3.51 -3.63 -9.50
CA VAL A 399 -3.29 -4.48 -8.30
C VAL A 399 -4.61 -5.13 -7.82
N VAL A 400 -4.50 -6.30 -7.16
CA VAL A 400 -5.61 -6.95 -6.44
C VAL A 400 -5.37 -6.89 -4.93
N PRO A 401 -5.99 -5.94 -4.21
CA PRO A 401 -6.06 -5.96 -2.76
C PRO A 401 -7.08 -7.02 -2.30
N PHE A 402 -6.64 -7.92 -1.43
CA PHE A 402 -7.45 -9.00 -0.88
C PHE A 402 -7.63 -8.86 0.62
N ILE A 403 -8.88 -8.97 1.06
CA ILE A 403 -9.29 -8.99 2.46
C ILE A 403 -9.85 -10.37 2.77
N ASP A 404 -9.16 -11.14 3.62
CA ASP A 404 -9.72 -12.41 4.10
C ASP A 404 -10.59 -12.20 5.33
N GLU A 405 -11.60 -13.05 5.49
CA GLU A 405 -12.49 -13.09 6.66
C GLU A 405 -12.96 -11.70 7.14
N ILE A 406 -13.41 -10.87 6.19
CA ILE A 406 -13.80 -9.47 6.45
C ILE A 406 -14.88 -9.35 7.54
N ASP A 407 -15.71 -10.37 7.73
CA ASP A 407 -16.69 -10.44 8.82
C ASP A 407 -16.05 -10.52 10.21
N GLN A 408 -14.91 -11.18 10.39
CA GLN A 408 -14.24 -11.25 11.69
C GLN A 408 -13.66 -9.89 12.11
N GLU A 409 -13.13 -9.15 11.14
CA GLU A 409 -12.65 -7.78 11.36
C GLU A 409 -13.80 -6.83 11.78
N TYR A 410 -15.05 -7.12 11.36
CA TYR A 410 -16.26 -6.34 11.70
C TYR A 410 -17.01 -6.81 12.96
N GLN A 411 -16.96 -8.11 13.31
CA GLN A 411 -17.78 -8.74 14.37
C GLN A 411 -17.61 -8.12 15.77
N SER A 412 -16.55 -7.36 16.02
CA SER A 412 -16.31 -6.72 17.33
C SER A 412 -17.25 -5.54 17.66
N ARG A 413 -18.22 -5.20 16.80
CA ARG A 413 -19.14 -4.06 16.99
C ARG A 413 -20.51 -4.35 17.59
N SER A 414 -21.01 -5.59 17.62
CA SER A 414 -22.35 -5.83 18.21
C SER A 414 -22.36 -5.84 19.75
N ALA A 415 -21.20 -5.82 20.41
CA ALA A 415 -21.10 -5.96 21.87
C ALA A 415 -20.66 -4.72 22.66
N MET A 416 -20.10 -3.67 22.05
CA MET A 416 -19.74 -2.44 22.80
C MET A 416 -20.00 -1.18 22.01
N PHE A 417 -20.99 -0.45 22.50
CA PHE A 417 -21.22 0.98 22.39
C PHE A 417 -19.89 1.77 22.38
N ASP A 418 -19.42 2.22 21.20
CA ASP A 418 -18.60 3.43 21.11
C ASP A 418 -18.61 4.07 19.70
N ASN A 419 -19.60 4.94 19.53
CA ASN A 419 -19.75 5.87 18.40
C ASN A 419 -18.78 7.05 18.55
N THR A 420 -17.48 6.84 18.39
CA THR A 420 -16.56 7.96 18.20
C THR A 420 -16.64 8.43 16.75
N GLY A 421 -16.88 9.73 16.51
CA GLY A 421 -16.98 10.30 15.16
C GLY A 421 -15.73 10.06 14.29
N VAL A 422 -14.59 9.80 14.92
CA VAL A 422 -13.31 9.45 14.27
C VAL A 422 -13.42 8.12 13.50
N ASN A 423 -13.97 7.07 14.12
CA ASN A 423 -14.08 5.76 13.48
C ASN A 423 -14.96 5.81 12.21
N ASN A 424 -16.06 6.56 12.26
CA ASN A 424 -16.94 6.71 11.10
C ASN A 424 -16.26 7.50 9.96
N ARG A 425 -15.39 8.46 10.29
CA ARG A 425 -14.58 9.20 9.30
C ARG A 425 -13.57 8.29 8.61
N LEU A 426 -12.83 7.48 9.37
CA LEU A 426 -11.84 6.53 8.82
C LEU A 426 -12.49 5.54 7.85
N GLN A 427 -13.63 4.96 8.25
CA GLN A 427 -14.42 4.06 7.40
C GLN A 427 -14.92 4.75 6.13
N GLY A 428 -15.43 5.98 6.26
CA GLY A 428 -15.88 6.79 5.12
C GLY A 428 -14.80 7.00 4.06
N ARG A 429 -13.54 7.19 4.46
CA ARG A 429 -12.41 7.35 3.52
C ARG A 429 -12.10 6.08 2.72
N ILE A 430 -12.25 4.90 3.32
CA ILE A 430 -12.03 3.61 2.65
C ILE A 430 -13.10 3.39 1.62
N PHE A 431 -14.34 3.65 2.01
CA PHE A 431 -15.46 3.60 1.10
C PHE A 431 -15.31 4.59 -0.06
N GLN A 432 -14.81 5.79 0.21
CA GLN A 432 -14.51 6.76 -0.84
C GLN A 432 -13.39 6.28 -1.76
N PHE A 433 -12.31 5.71 -1.21
CA PHE A 433 -11.20 5.18 -2.00
C PHE A 433 -11.64 4.01 -2.89
N MET A 434 -12.44 3.09 -2.36
CA MET A 434 -13.02 1.96 -3.11
C MET A 434 -13.99 2.41 -4.21
N SER A 435 -14.77 3.47 -3.96
CA SER A 435 -15.79 3.94 -4.91
C SER A 435 -15.28 4.90 -5.98
N ASP A 436 -13.98 5.19 -6.01
CA ASP A 436 -13.40 6.07 -7.02
C ASP A 436 -13.36 5.39 -8.41
N THR A 437 -14.06 5.98 -9.38
CA THR A 437 -14.15 5.47 -10.75
C THR A 437 -12.84 5.55 -11.51
N ASP A 438 -11.93 6.46 -11.15
CA ASP A 438 -10.63 6.60 -11.82
C ASP A 438 -9.70 5.41 -11.55
N ARG A 439 -10.01 4.64 -10.49
CA ARG A 439 -9.33 3.41 -10.07
C ARG A 439 -10.00 2.15 -10.61
N ARG A 440 -11.20 2.24 -11.19
CA ARG A 440 -11.93 1.10 -11.73
C ARG A 440 -11.10 0.40 -12.81
N GLY A 441 -11.01 -0.93 -12.75
CA GLY A 441 -10.16 -1.73 -13.64
C GLY A 441 -8.66 -1.66 -13.33
N LYS A 442 -8.21 -0.73 -12.48
CA LYS A 442 -6.81 -0.65 -12.01
C LYS A 442 -6.67 -1.31 -10.63
N ILE A 443 -7.58 -1.01 -9.71
CA ILE A 443 -7.60 -1.62 -8.37
C ILE A 443 -8.86 -2.47 -8.27
N LEU A 444 -8.68 -3.80 -8.29
CA LEU A 444 -9.79 -4.74 -8.13
C LEU A 444 -9.84 -5.22 -6.67
N TRP A 445 -10.78 -4.67 -5.91
CA TRP A 445 -10.98 -5.09 -4.52
C TRP A 445 -11.57 -6.49 -4.46
N ILE A 446 -10.97 -7.39 -3.68
CA ILE A 446 -11.57 -8.70 -3.41
C ILE A 446 -11.65 -8.91 -1.90
N ALA A 447 -12.81 -9.29 -1.40
CA ALA A 447 -12.98 -9.67 0.00
C ALA A 447 -13.62 -11.05 0.12
N ALA A 448 -13.30 -11.79 1.18
CA ALA A 448 -13.92 -13.06 1.49
C ALA A 448 -14.68 -12.98 2.81
N SER A 449 -15.88 -13.56 2.86
CA SER A 449 -16.67 -13.66 4.08
C SER A 449 -17.33 -15.03 4.23
N ASN A 450 -17.38 -15.51 5.47
CA ASN A 450 -18.19 -16.67 5.85
C ASN A 450 -19.55 -16.27 6.42
N ARG A 451 -19.69 -15.02 6.90
CA ARG A 451 -20.89 -14.47 7.55
C ARG A 451 -21.30 -13.14 6.91
N PRO A 452 -21.86 -13.18 5.69
CA PRO A 452 -22.29 -11.96 4.99
C PRO A 452 -23.38 -11.19 5.73
N ASP A 453 -24.14 -11.87 6.60
CA ASP A 453 -25.17 -11.30 7.48
C ASP A 453 -24.61 -10.33 8.53
N LEU A 454 -23.30 -10.39 8.81
CA LEU A 454 -22.62 -9.55 9.79
C LEU A 454 -21.89 -8.37 9.16
N LEU A 455 -21.93 -8.24 7.83
CA LEU A 455 -21.28 -7.17 7.11
C LEU A 455 -22.09 -5.88 7.21
N ASP A 456 -21.38 -4.74 7.27
CA ASP A 456 -22.01 -3.43 7.11
C ASP A 456 -22.65 -3.34 5.72
N PRO A 457 -23.96 -3.06 5.59
CA PRO A 457 -24.61 -2.87 4.30
C PRO A 457 -23.93 -1.82 3.42
N ALA A 458 -23.19 -0.87 4.00
CA ALA A 458 -22.39 0.09 3.27
C ALA A 458 -21.31 -0.59 2.40
N LEU A 459 -20.70 -1.70 2.81
CA LEU A 459 -19.65 -2.38 2.04
C LEU A 459 -20.15 -2.97 0.72
N ILE A 460 -21.40 -3.41 0.71
CA ILE A 460 -22.02 -4.15 -0.40
C ILE A 460 -22.88 -3.26 -1.30
N ARG A 461 -22.77 -1.94 -1.15
CA ARG A 461 -23.42 -0.97 -2.05
C ARG A 461 -22.74 -0.95 -3.41
N GLU A 462 -23.50 -0.53 -4.42
CA GLU A 462 -22.99 -0.29 -5.77
C GLU A 462 -21.75 0.63 -5.71
N GLY A 463 -20.72 0.29 -6.49
CA GLY A 463 -19.44 0.99 -6.48
C GLY A 463 -18.49 0.58 -5.36
N ARG A 464 -18.75 -0.52 -4.64
CA ARG A 464 -17.83 -1.13 -3.65
C ARG A 464 -17.72 -2.62 -3.93
N PHE A 465 -18.18 -3.50 -3.03
CA PHE A 465 -18.33 -4.92 -3.33
C PHE A 465 -19.65 -5.17 -4.07
N ASP A 466 -19.71 -4.65 -5.29
CA ASP A 466 -20.88 -4.67 -6.17
C ASP A 466 -21.10 -6.03 -6.83
N THR A 467 -20.06 -6.85 -6.98
CA THR A 467 -20.18 -8.26 -7.39
C THR A 467 -20.08 -9.18 -6.18
N ARG A 468 -21.07 -10.05 -5.97
CA ARG A 468 -21.13 -10.98 -4.84
C ARG A 468 -21.30 -12.41 -5.33
N LEU A 469 -20.25 -13.21 -5.15
CA LEU A 469 -20.13 -14.57 -5.63
C LEU A 469 -20.34 -15.55 -4.48
N ALA A 470 -21.32 -16.45 -4.60
CA ALA A 470 -21.48 -17.56 -3.67
C ALA A 470 -20.46 -18.67 -3.99
N PHE A 471 -19.93 -19.34 -2.97
CA PHE A 471 -19.06 -20.52 -3.10
C PHE A 471 -19.70 -21.69 -2.35
N PHE A 472 -19.79 -22.82 -3.05
CA PHE A 472 -20.51 -23.98 -2.56
C PHE A 472 -19.57 -25.11 -2.16
N PRO A 473 -20.04 -26.03 -1.30
CA PRO A 473 -19.34 -27.30 -1.10
C PRO A 473 -19.23 -28.08 -2.43
N PRO A 474 -18.09 -28.76 -2.68
CA PRO A 474 -17.79 -29.38 -3.96
C PRO A 474 -18.56 -30.69 -4.19
N THR A 475 -18.93 -30.97 -5.45
CA THR A 475 -19.49 -32.27 -5.87
C THR A 475 -18.45 -33.41 -5.79
N PRO A 476 -18.85 -34.70 -5.86
CA PRO A 476 -17.88 -35.81 -5.90
C PRO A 476 -16.81 -35.67 -6.99
N GLU A 477 -17.22 -35.23 -8.18
CA GLU A 477 -16.34 -34.99 -9.32
C GLU A 477 -15.38 -33.82 -9.06
N GLU A 478 -15.88 -32.74 -8.46
CA GLU A 478 -15.05 -31.60 -8.07
C GLU A 478 -14.05 -31.98 -6.97
N ARG A 479 -14.43 -32.82 -6.00
CA ARG A 479 -13.51 -33.32 -4.96
C ARG A 479 -12.37 -34.15 -5.54
N ALA A 480 -12.64 -34.96 -6.56
CA ALA A 480 -11.61 -35.68 -7.30
C ALA A 480 -10.63 -34.71 -7.99
N GLN A 481 -11.15 -33.66 -8.65
CA GLN A 481 -10.33 -32.63 -9.28
C GLN A 481 -9.51 -31.82 -8.26
N ILE A 482 -10.10 -31.50 -7.09
CA ILE A 482 -9.44 -30.80 -6.00
C ILE A 482 -8.26 -31.61 -5.47
N LEU A 483 -8.43 -32.92 -5.24
CA LEU A 483 -7.33 -33.80 -4.82
C LEU A 483 -6.14 -33.70 -5.80
N VAL A 484 -6.42 -33.84 -7.10
CA VAL A 484 -5.39 -33.78 -8.14
C VAL A 484 -4.72 -32.41 -8.18
N ALA A 485 -5.49 -31.32 -8.08
CA ALA A 485 -4.96 -29.96 -8.06
C ALA A 485 -4.02 -29.73 -6.87
N ILE A 486 -4.40 -30.19 -5.67
CA ILE A 486 -3.58 -30.09 -4.46
C ILE A 486 -2.26 -30.86 -4.63
N LEU A 487 -2.32 -32.12 -5.09
CA LEU A 487 -1.13 -32.94 -5.31
C LEU A 487 -0.16 -32.29 -6.30
N LYS A 488 -0.66 -31.76 -7.43
CA LYS A 488 0.16 -31.03 -8.41
C LYS A 488 0.75 -29.76 -7.82
N ASN A 489 -0.03 -29.00 -7.05
CA ASN A 489 0.45 -27.77 -6.41
C ASN A 489 1.54 -28.06 -5.36
N MET A 490 1.42 -29.16 -4.62
CA MET A 490 2.47 -29.60 -3.68
C MET A 490 3.77 -29.99 -4.40
N VAL A 491 3.71 -30.63 -5.57
CA VAL A 491 4.91 -30.87 -6.40
C VAL A 491 5.57 -29.55 -6.78
N ARG A 492 4.78 -28.57 -7.19
CA ARG A 492 5.27 -27.28 -7.67
C ARG A 492 5.88 -26.41 -6.58
N LEU A 493 5.27 -26.39 -5.39
CA LEU A 493 5.75 -25.59 -4.25
C LEU A 493 6.91 -26.26 -3.50
N ALA A 494 7.18 -27.55 -3.76
CA ALA A 494 8.25 -28.26 -3.10
C ALA A 494 9.63 -27.64 -3.43
N PRO A 495 10.48 -27.40 -2.41
CA PRO A 495 11.85 -26.95 -2.63
C PRO A 495 12.62 -27.88 -3.56
N LYS A 496 13.53 -27.34 -4.38
CA LYS A 496 14.34 -28.14 -5.33
C LYS A 496 15.17 -29.22 -4.62
N ASP A 497 15.62 -28.96 -3.40
CA ASP A 497 16.37 -29.91 -2.56
C ASP A 497 15.49 -30.96 -1.88
N LYS A 498 14.17 -30.75 -1.81
CA LYS A 498 13.19 -31.61 -1.14
C LYS A 498 11.94 -31.76 -2.00
N PRO A 499 12.02 -32.50 -3.12
CA PRO A 499 10.90 -32.65 -4.02
C PRO A 499 9.77 -33.45 -3.38
N PHE A 500 8.53 -33.01 -3.57
CA PHE A 500 7.34 -33.80 -3.26
C PHE A 500 7.03 -34.76 -4.43
N ARG A 501 6.69 -36.01 -4.12
CA ARG A 501 6.36 -37.05 -5.11
C ARG A 501 5.08 -37.78 -4.70
N TYR A 502 4.23 -38.09 -5.68
CA TYR A 502 3.04 -38.90 -5.49
C TYR A 502 2.84 -39.86 -6.67
N GLU A 503 2.27 -41.03 -6.39
CA GLU A 503 1.86 -42.04 -7.35
C GLU A 503 0.47 -42.53 -6.93
N ILE A 504 -0.55 -42.18 -7.72
CA ILE A 504 -1.93 -42.62 -7.50
C ILE A 504 -2.39 -43.51 -8.64
N SER A 505 -3.18 -44.55 -8.35
CA SER A 505 -3.68 -45.47 -9.38
C SER A 505 -4.73 -44.79 -10.27
N ASP A 506 -4.87 -45.27 -11.51
CA ASP A 506 -5.94 -44.83 -12.40
C ASP A 506 -7.32 -45.04 -11.76
N GLY A 507 -8.19 -44.03 -11.85
CA GLY A 507 -9.51 -44.07 -11.22
C GLY A 507 -9.51 -43.84 -9.70
N PHE A 508 -8.35 -43.62 -9.07
CA PHE A 508 -8.28 -43.39 -7.62
C PHE A 508 -8.93 -42.07 -7.22
N ALA A 509 -8.69 -40.99 -7.97
CA ALA A 509 -9.20 -39.67 -7.64
C ALA A 509 -10.73 -39.63 -7.62
N GLU A 510 -11.37 -40.29 -8.60
CA GLU A 510 -12.82 -40.44 -8.68
C GLU A 510 -13.35 -41.21 -7.47
N LYS A 511 -12.74 -42.35 -7.13
CA LYS A 511 -13.09 -43.12 -5.92
C LYS A 511 -12.91 -42.30 -4.64
N PHE A 512 -11.84 -41.51 -4.56
CA PHE A 512 -11.61 -40.61 -3.44
C PHE A 512 -12.71 -39.55 -3.34
N GLY A 513 -13.07 -38.91 -4.46
CA GLY A 513 -14.15 -37.92 -4.51
C GLY A 513 -15.46 -38.46 -3.97
N TRP A 514 -15.83 -39.68 -4.37
CA TRP A 514 -17.01 -40.40 -3.86
C TRP A 514 -16.90 -40.86 -2.40
N ARG A 515 -15.70 -41.00 -1.84
CA ARG A 515 -15.49 -41.32 -0.43
C ARG A 515 -15.33 -40.08 0.46
N ALA A 516 -15.12 -38.91 -0.15
CA ALA A 516 -14.85 -37.66 0.53
C ALA A 516 -16.12 -36.93 1.00
N HIS A 517 -17.00 -37.66 1.68
CA HIS A 517 -18.18 -37.12 2.38
C HIS A 517 -18.49 -37.93 3.63
N ARG A 518 -19.42 -37.41 4.44
CA ARG A 518 -19.95 -38.06 5.63
C ARG A 518 -21.48 -38.06 5.58
N HIS A 519 -22.10 -38.96 6.33
CA HIS A 519 -23.56 -39.00 6.51
C HIS A 519 -23.90 -38.51 7.92
N LEU A 520 -24.87 -37.61 8.05
CA LEU A 520 -25.40 -37.21 9.35
C LEU A 520 -26.64 -38.04 9.67
N LYS A 521 -26.50 -39.01 10.58
CA LYS A 521 -27.64 -39.82 11.06
C LYS A 521 -28.17 -39.28 12.39
N PRO A 522 -29.49 -39.00 12.51
CA PRO A 522 -30.07 -38.39 13.72
C PRO A 522 -29.77 -39.12 15.04
N SER A 523 -29.56 -40.44 15.00
CA SER A 523 -29.38 -41.30 16.18
C SER A 523 -27.93 -41.71 16.46
N VAL A 524 -27.02 -41.58 15.49
CA VAL A 524 -25.63 -42.11 15.60
C VAL A 524 -24.57 -41.01 15.45
N GLY A 525 -24.96 -39.85 14.90
CA GLY A 525 -24.04 -38.75 14.62
C GLY A 525 -23.42 -38.87 13.24
N LEU A 526 -22.18 -38.40 13.10
CA LEU A 526 -21.47 -38.33 11.84
C LEU A 526 -20.86 -39.70 11.50
N GLU A 527 -21.36 -40.34 10.43
CA GLU A 527 -20.87 -41.62 9.97
C GLU A 527 -20.07 -41.50 8.66
N ARG A 528 -19.22 -42.50 8.42
CA ARG A 528 -18.47 -42.63 7.18
C ARG A 528 -19.40 -43.08 6.05
N CYS A 529 -19.16 -42.61 4.83
CA CYS A 529 -19.79 -43.22 3.66
C CYS A 529 -19.28 -44.65 3.50
N ASP A 530 -20.22 -45.58 3.29
CA ASP A 530 -19.92 -46.91 2.78
C ASP A 530 -20.03 -46.89 1.25
N SER A 531 -18.88 -46.91 0.58
CA SER A 531 -18.81 -46.85 -0.88
C SER A 531 -19.38 -48.09 -1.59
N GLU A 532 -19.57 -49.21 -0.89
CA GLU A 532 -20.16 -50.43 -1.46
C GLU A 532 -21.70 -50.37 -1.45
N LEU A 533 -22.28 -49.57 -0.56
CA LEU A 533 -23.74 -49.40 -0.40
C LEU A 533 -24.27 -48.12 -1.05
N HIS A 534 -23.39 -47.14 -1.34
CA HIS A 534 -23.78 -45.89 -1.96
C HIS A 534 -24.01 -46.07 -3.47
N PRO A 535 -25.15 -45.63 -4.04
CA PRO A 535 -25.39 -45.78 -5.47
C PRO A 535 -24.36 -44.97 -6.26
N GLN A 536 -23.42 -45.67 -6.91
CA GLN A 536 -22.58 -45.13 -7.97
C GLN A 536 -23.47 -44.83 -9.18
N GLY A 537 -24.24 -43.72 -9.15
CA GLY A 537 -25.23 -43.50 -10.19
C GLY A 537 -26.29 -42.40 -10.00
N GLY A 538 -26.10 -41.41 -9.13
CA GLY A 538 -26.79 -40.14 -9.29
C GLY A 538 -27.92 -39.84 -8.29
N LYS A 539 -27.54 -39.16 -7.22
CA LYS A 539 -28.15 -37.96 -6.60
C LYS A 539 -27.50 -37.82 -5.23
N GLU A 540 -26.93 -36.66 -4.94
CA GLU A 540 -26.50 -36.34 -3.57
C GLU A 540 -27.69 -36.54 -2.63
N ALA A 541 -27.58 -37.43 -1.66
CA ALA A 541 -28.61 -37.60 -0.65
C ALA A 541 -28.66 -36.37 0.28
N ASP A 542 -29.84 -36.06 0.82
CA ASP A 542 -30.03 -34.87 1.68
C ASP A 542 -29.22 -34.93 2.98
N ASP A 543 -28.76 -36.12 3.38
CA ASP A 543 -27.93 -36.37 4.56
C ASP A 543 -26.41 -36.32 4.27
N GLU A 544 -25.99 -36.09 3.03
CA GLU A 544 -24.58 -35.98 2.64
C GLU A 544 -23.96 -34.66 3.12
N LEU A 545 -22.84 -34.79 3.81
CA LEU A 545 -21.97 -33.70 4.22
C LEU A 545 -20.64 -33.78 3.44
N PRO A 546 -20.52 -33.05 2.32
CA PRO A 546 -19.31 -33.07 1.49
C PRO A 546 -18.13 -32.41 2.21
N LEU A 547 -16.94 -32.98 2.05
CA LEU A 547 -15.72 -32.36 2.53
C LEU A 547 -15.32 -31.16 1.65
N THR A 548 -14.89 -30.07 2.27
CA THR A 548 -14.42 -28.87 1.55
C THR A 548 -13.00 -29.06 1.02
N GLY A 549 -12.57 -28.23 0.08
CA GLY A 549 -11.21 -28.27 -0.46
C GLY A 549 -10.13 -28.09 0.62
N GLY A 550 -10.36 -27.22 1.60
CA GLY A 550 -9.44 -27.05 2.74
C GLY A 550 -9.34 -28.30 3.63
N GLN A 551 -10.44 -29.06 3.77
CA GLN A 551 -10.41 -30.34 4.49
C GLN A 551 -9.67 -31.41 3.69
N ILE A 552 -9.85 -31.45 2.36
CA ILE A 552 -9.09 -32.33 1.47
C ILE A 552 -7.60 -31.99 1.52
N GLU A 553 -7.23 -30.71 1.53
CA GLU A 553 -5.84 -30.28 1.68
C GLU A 553 -5.23 -30.77 3.00
N THR A 554 -5.98 -30.68 4.10
CA THR A 554 -5.57 -31.22 5.41
C THR A 554 -5.35 -32.74 5.35
N ILE A 555 -6.22 -33.46 4.63
CA ILE A 555 -6.08 -34.92 4.40
C ILE A 555 -4.79 -35.22 3.62
N VAL A 556 -4.52 -34.48 2.54
CA VAL A 556 -3.29 -34.68 1.74
C VAL A 556 -2.04 -34.39 2.57
N GLN A 557 -2.04 -33.33 3.39
CA GLN A 557 -0.93 -33.03 4.30
C GLN A 557 -0.72 -34.14 5.33
N LYS A 558 -1.79 -34.76 5.84
CA LYS A 558 -1.71 -35.92 6.74
C LYS A 558 -1.18 -37.16 6.01
N ALA A 559 -1.63 -37.42 4.79
CA ALA A 559 -1.12 -38.50 3.95
C ALA A 559 0.39 -38.35 3.68
N TYR A 560 0.83 -37.12 3.42
CA TYR A 560 2.24 -36.80 3.26
C TYR A 560 3.07 -37.09 4.52
N LYS A 561 2.53 -36.78 5.71
CA LYS A 561 3.18 -37.16 6.99
C LYS A 561 3.20 -38.68 7.18
N LEU A 562 2.11 -39.38 6.85
CA LEU A 562 2.02 -40.84 6.94
C LEU A 562 3.03 -41.55 6.01
N ALA A 563 3.30 -40.97 4.83
CA ALA A 563 4.32 -41.48 3.92
C ALA A 563 5.75 -41.31 4.46
N GLY A 564 5.97 -40.53 5.52
CA GLY A 564 7.31 -40.24 6.05
C GLY A 564 7.95 -38.96 5.46
N GLY A 565 7.12 -38.06 4.91
CA GLY A 565 7.57 -36.77 4.38
C GLY A 565 8.34 -36.87 3.05
N TYR A 566 9.29 -35.96 2.83
CA TYR A 566 10.02 -35.81 1.55
C TYR A 566 10.82 -37.05 1.11
N LYS A 567 11.02 -38.02 1.99
CA LYS A 567 11.83 -39.22 1.70
C LYS A 567 11.09 -40.25 0.85
N TYR A 568 9.76 -40.15 0.76
CA TYR A 568 8.92 -41.20 0.20
C TYR A 568 7.82 -40.64 -0.70
N VAL A 569 7.25 -41.52 -1.51
CA VAL A 569 6.18 -41.21 -2.47
C VAL A 569 4.83 -41.36 -1.78
N VAL A 570 3.97 -40.35 -1.87
CA VAL A 570 2.57 -40.46 -1.42
C VAL A 570 1.82 -41.40 -2.37
N ARG A 571 1.15 -42.40 -1.80
CA ARG A 571 0.42 -43.47 -2.52
C ARG A 571 -1.05 -43.52 -2.06
N ASP A 572 -1.88 -44.22 -2.82
CA ASP A 572 -3.31 -44.46 -2.52
C ASP A 572 -3.56 -44.85 -1.05
N GLU A 573 -2.77 -45.77 -0.50
CA GLU A 573 -2.90 -46.24 0.89
C GLU A 573 -2.75 -45.12 1.92
N HIS A 574 -1.86 -44.16 1.65
CA HIS A 574 -1.62 -43.02 2.54
C HIS A 574 -2.79 -42.04 2.51
N LEU A 575 -3.34 -41.78 1.32
CA LEU A 575 -4.48 -40.90 1.11
C LEU A 575 -5.77 -41.49 1.69
N LEU A 576 -6.01 -42.79 1.48
CA LEU A 576 -7.15 -43.51 2.05
C LEU A 576 -7.08 -43.53 3.57
N ARG A 577 -5.93 -43.90 4.14
CA ARG A 577 -5.76 -43.91 5.59
C ARG A 577 -5.95 -42.51 6.20
N ALA A 578 -5.41 -41.47 5.56
CA ALA A 578 -5.60 -40.10 6.00
C ALA A 578 -7.07 -39.66 5.95
N LEU A 579 -7.81 -40.04 4.91
CA LEU A 579 -9.25 -39.76 4.75
C LEU A 579 -10.09 -40.51 5.80
N GLU A 580 -9.77 -41.77 6.05
CA GLU A 580 -10.43 -42.59 7.06
C GLU A 580 -10.22 -42.00 8.46
N ASP A 581 -8.98 -41.61 8.77
CA ASP A 581 -8.62 -41.01 10.06
C ASP A 581 -9.06 -39.53 10.18
N PHE A 582 -9.65 -38.92 9.14
CA PHE A 582 -10.07 -37.52 9.19
C PHE A 582 -11.43 -37.41 9.89
N VAL A 583 -11.44 -36.78 11.06
CA VAL A 583 -12.68 -36.45 11.78
C VAL A 583 -12.98 -34.97 11.52
N PRO A 584 -14.07 -34.66 10.80
CA PRO A 584 -14.47 -33.29 10.58
C PRO A 584 -14.88 -32.61 11.91
N GLY A 585 -14.49 -31.35 12.17
CA GLY A 585 -14.78 -30.63 13.43
C GLY A 585 -16.24 -30.17 13.58
N GLN A 586 -16.77 -30.04 14.80
CA GLN A 586 -18.23 -29.95 15.12
C GLN A 586 -19.09 -28.87 14.41
N ASP A 587 -18.52 -27.94 13.62
CA ASP A 587 -19.19 -26.80 13.00
C ASP A 587 -19.98 -27.09 11.69
N PHE A 588 -20.33 -28.34 11.37
CA PHE A 588 -21.04 -28.67 10.11
C PHE A 588 -22.40 -28.00 9.94
N LEU A 589 -23.16 -27.88 11.02
CA LEU A 589 -24.42 -27.15 11.01
C LEU A 589 -24.21 -25.67 10.68
N GLN A 590 -23.05 -25.11 11.06
CA GLN A 590 -22.68 -23.75 10.68
C GLN A 590 -22.36 -23.65 9.18
N HIS A 591 -21.67 -24.64 8.60
CA HIS A 591 -21.39 -24.66 7.15
C HIS A 591 -22.66 -24.63 6.30
N GLY A 592 -23.69 -25.40 6.68
CA GLY A 592 -24.99 -25.37 6.00
C GLY A 592 -25.63 -23.99 6.02
N ARG A 593 -25.63 -23.34 7.20
CA ARG A 593 -26.12 -21.94 7.34
C ARG A 593 -25.30 -20.95 6.53
N MET A 594 -23.97 -21.05 6.53
CA MET A 594 -23.09 -20.20 5.72
C MET A 594 -23.36 -20.37 4.22
N THR A 595 -23.73 -21.58 3.79
CA THR A 595 -24.09 -21.85 2.39
C THR A 595 -25.45 -21.24 2.03
N ASP A 596 -26.44 -21.35 2.92
CA ASP A 596 -27.74 -20.70 2.75
C ASP A 596 -27.59 -19.16 2.71
N LEU A 597 -26.74 -18.61 3.59
CA LEU A 597 -26.38 -17.18 3.57
C LEU A 597 -25.68 -16.76 2.26
N ALA A 598 -24.78 -17.59 1.74
CA ALA A 598 -24.14 -17.32 0.45
C ALA A 598 -25.16 -17.23 -0.70
N LEU A 599 -26.16 -18.12 -0.72
CA LEU A 599 -27.26 -18.08 -1.68
C LEU A 599 -28.13 -16.82 -1.55
N LEU A 600 -28.41 -16.38 -0.33
CA LEU A 600 -29.26 -15.21 -0.09
C LEU A 600 -28.56 -13.89 -0.42
N TYR A 601 -27.25 -13.79 -0.18
CA TYR A 601 -26.49 -12.55 -0.33
C TYR A 601 -25.77 -12.40 -1.68
N CYS A 602 -25.69 -13.45 -2.50
CA CYS A 602 -25.13 -13.33 -3.85
C CYS A 602 -26.07 -12.58 -4.80
N ASN A 603 -25.50 -11.85 -5.76
CA ASN A 603 -26.25 -11.22 -6.85
C ASN A 603 -25.91 -11.78 -8.22
N GLU A 604 -24.80 -12.53 -8.36
CA GLU A 604 -24.46 -13.25 -9.60
C GLU A 604 -25.15 -14.61 -9.64
N GLU A 605 -26.48 -14.62 -9.79
CA GLU A 605 -27.27 -15.87 -9.86
C GLU A 605 -26.93 -16.74 -11.08
N SER A 606 -26.39 -16.13 -12.13
CA SER A 606 -25.92 -16.81 -13.35
C SER A 606 -24.83 -17.84 -13.04
N LEU A 607 -24.02 -17.59 -12.01
CA LEU A 607 -22.91 -18.43 -11.57
C LEU A 607 -23.34 -19.54 -10.59
N ILE A 608 -24.60 -19.55 -10.14
CA ILE A 608 -25.12 -20.62 -9.27
C ILE A 608 -25.34 -21.88 -10.11
N PRO A 609 -24.71 -23.02 -9.75
CA PRO A 609 -24.87 -24.27 -10.48
C PRO A 609 -26.34 -24.70 -10.60
N GLU A 610 -26.70 -25.21 -11.78
CA GLU A 610 -28.00 -25.85 -12.02
C GLU A 610 -28.24 -27.00 -11.03
N GLY A 611 -29.51 -27.27 -10.69
CA GLY A 611 -29.88 -28.39 -9.81
C GLY A 611 -30.11 -28.00 -8.35
N LYS A 612 -29.34 -28.58 -7.42
CA LYS A 612 -29.61 -28.53 -5.96
C LYS A 612 -29.60 -27.10 -5.42
N TRP A 613 -28.59 -26.30 -5.77
CA TRP A 613 -28.42 -24.94 -5.24
C TRP A 613 -29.48 -23.96 -5.74
N ARG A 614 -29.84 -24.00 -7.04
CA ARG A 614 -30.95 -23.19 -7.56
C ARG A 614 -32.31 -23.57 -6.97
N LYS A 615 -32.55 -24.86 -6.72
CA LYS A 615 -33.77 -25.31 -6.01
C LYS A 615 -33.78 -24.79 -4.58
N ARG A 616 -32.65 -24.90 -3.86
CA ARG A 616 -32.48 -24.40 -2.49
C ARG A 616 -32.73 -22.89 -2.42
N LEU A 617 -32.18 -22.10 -3.33
CA LEU A 617 -32.41 -20.65 -3.39
C LEU A 617 -33.90 -20.30 -3.53
N LYS A 618 -34.62 -20.99 -4.42
CA LYS A 618 -36.07 -20.79 -4.59
C LYS A 618 -36.83 -21.09 -3.30
N THR A 619 -36.47 -22.16 -2.60
CA THR A 619 -37.07 -22.52 -1.31
C THR A 619 -36.79 -21.49 -0.23
N LEU A 620 -35.54 -21.02 -0.11
CA LEU A 620 -35.16 -20.00 0.88
C LEU A 620 -35.93 -18.69 0.66
N ARG A 621 -35.99 -18.20 -0.59
CA ARG A 621 -36.75 -16.98 -0.93
C ARG A 621 -38.26 -17.13 -0.68
N ALA A 622 -38.82 -18.32 -0.91
CA ALA A 622 -40.23 -18.59 -0.63
C ALA A 622 -40.54 -18.61 0.87
N GLN A 623 -39.56 -18.96 1.72
CA GLN A 623 -39.68 -18.91 3.18
C GLN A 623 -39.55 -17.49 3.75
N GLU A 624 -39.01 -16.54 2.97
CA GLU A 624 -38.68 -15.18 3.42
C GLU A 624 -39.76 -14.08 3.15
N ALA A 625 -40.90 -14.34 2.49
CA ALA A 625 -41.89 -13.28 2.21
C ALA A 625 -43.32 -13.56 2.74
N PRO A 626 -44.07 -12.52 3.24
CA PRO A 626 -43.75 -11.07 3.21
C PRO A 626 -43.60 -10.41 4.59
N GLY A 627 -42.48 -9.69 4.82
CA GLY A 627 -42.30 -8.81 5.98
C GLY A 627 -40.95 -8.08 6.08
N THR A 628 -39.86 -8.66 5.57
CA THR A 628 -38.52 -8.05 5.60
C THR A 628 -38.03 -7.77 4.19
N THR A 629 -38.37 -6.58 3.69
CA THR A 629 -37.74 -5.99 2.51
C THR A 629 -36.28 -5.65 2.82
N PHE A 630 -35.34 -6.50 2.42
CA PHE A 630 -34.02 -6.00 2.03
C PHE A 630 -34.22 -5.27 0.69
N ARG A 631 -34.59 -3.99 0.77
CA ARG A 631 -34.63 -3.12 -0.42
C ARG A 631 -33.20 -2.93 -0.91
N THR A 632 -32.97 -3.46 -2.12
CA THR A 632 -32.02 -3.06 -3.16
C THR A 632 -31.11 -1.88 -2.83
#